data_AF-A0A0E2EGK2-F1
#
_entry.id   AF-A0A0E2EGK2-F1
#
_cell.length_a   1.000
_cell.length_b   1.000
_cell.length_c   1.000
_cell.angle_alpha   90.00
_cell.angle_beta   90.00
_cell.angle_gamma   90.00
#
_symmetry.space_group_name_H-M   'P 1'
#
loop_
_entity.id
_entity.type
_entity.pdbx_description
1 polymer ?
#
loop_
_entity_poly.entity_id
_entity_poly.type
_entity_poly.pdbx_seq_one_letter_code
_entity_poly.pdbx_strand_id
1 'polypeptide(L)'
;MVDPIFSDEFLMSPEIKDIAVLEIPKFIDAADNEIAASALKISKAFGRGASFEIYTDKTNVDAEKNLIESFRKNIQLLVQKTWVEKDDEECKEDTLYRINCLCEKLISSEHSAAYKESFEDCFAILHDVVTLLFGDLVKTDSFVEYAFRIDPDFGFFWYYVTRLSKVEIISEEKARYASLLAMFFLANF
;
A
#
# COMPACT_ATOMS: atom_id res chain seq x y z
N MET A 1 6.39 -14.22 -14.33
CA MET A 1 6.74 -13.49 -15.57
C MET A 1 6.67 -12.01 -15.23
N VAL A 2 7.72 -11.25 -15.52
CA VAL A 2 7.74 -9.80 -15.27
C VAL A 2 6.81 -9.16 -16.30
N ASP A 3 5.95 -8.25 -15.84
CA ASP A 3 4.98 -7.56 -16.68
C ASP A 3 5.72 -6.79 -17.81
N PRO A 4 5.33 -6.91 -19.10
CA PRO A 4 6.03 -6.29 -20.22
C PRO A 4 6.33 -4.81 -20.03
N ILE A 5 5.50 -4.11 -19.25
CA ILE A 5 5.66 -2.70 -18.88
C ILE A 5 7.03 -2.38 -18.28
N PHE A 6 7.63 -3.30 -17.52
CA PHE A 6 8.94 -3.10 -16.91
C PHE A 6 10.07 -3.07 -17.96
N SER A 7 9.79 -3.31 -19.24
CA SER A 7 10.76 -3.16 -20.32
C SER A 7 10.78 -1.77 -20.94
N ASP A 8 9.85 -0.90 -20.55
CA ASP A 8 9.73 0.47 -21.07
C ASP A 8 10.47 1.48 -20.18
N GLU A 9 11.70 1.82 -20.57
CA GLU A 9 12.56 2.79 -19.87
C GLU A 9 12.01 4.23 -19.91
N PHE A 10 10.99 4.50 -20.73
CA PHE A 10 10.32 5.81 -20.75
C PHE A 10 9.29 5.95 -19.62
N LEU A 11 8.75 4.84 -19.11
CA LEU A 11 7.72 4.85 -18.06
C LEU A 11 8.28 4.85 -16.64
N MET A 12 9.49 4.33 -16.44
CA MET A 12 10.09 4.21 -15.10
C MET A 12 11.60 4.18 -15.15
N SER A 13 12.23 4.70 -14.08
CA SER A 13 13.68 4.61 -13.94
C SER A 13 14.13 3.14 -13.78
N PRO A 14 15.36 2.81 -14.21
CA PRO A 14 15.94 1.47 -13.99
C PRO A 14 15.91 1.06 -12.50
N GLU A 15 16.05 2.02 -11.59
CA GLU A 15 16.02 1.79 -10.15
C GLU A 15 14.62 1.35 -9.65
N ILE A 16 13.55 2.02 -10.10
CA ILE A 16 12.17 1.64 -9.75
C ILE A 16 11.83 0.25 -10.31
N LYS A 17 12.30 -0.03 -11.52
CA LYS A 17 12.16 -1.36 -12.15
C LYS A 17 12.84 -2.45 -11.32
N ASP A 18 14.09 -2.24 -10.93
CA ASP A 18 14.84 -3.23 -10.14
C ASP A 18 14.16 -3.48 -8.80
N ILE A 19 13.66 -2.43 -8.13
CA ILE A 19 12.91 -2.58 -6.87
C ILE A 19 11.61 -3.36 -7.10
N ALA A 20 10.86 -3.07 -8.16
CA ALA A 20 9.60 -3.76 -8.45
C ALA A 20 9.80 -5.25 -8.77
N VAL A 21 10.85 -5.57 -9.52
CA VAL A 21 11.08 -6.93 -10.06
C VAL A 21 11.91 -7.80 -9.11
N LEU A 22 12.76 -7.20 -8.26
CA LEU A 22 13.65 -7.95 -7.37
C LEU A 22 13.26 -7.79 -5.91
N GLU A 23 13.05 -6.56 -5.44
CA GLU A 23 12.88 -6.30 -4.00
C GLU A 23 11.46 -6.63 -3.52
N ILE A 24 10.41 -6.41 -4.31
CA ILE A 24 9.05 -6.83 -3.94
C ILE A 24 8.94 -8.36 -3.82
N PRO A 25 9.36 -9.18 -4.81
CA PRO A 25 9.37 -10.64 -4.63
C PRO A 25 10.24 -11.08 -3.45
N LYS A 26 11.42 -10.48 -3.28
CA LYS A 26 12.27 -10.77 -2.13
C LYS A 26 11.58 -10.46 -0.81
N PHE A 27 10.87 -9.34 -0.70
CA PHE A 27 10.09 -9.00 0.49
C PHE A 27 9.00 -10.04 0.79
N ILE A 28 8.31 -10.53 -0.25
CA ILE A 28 7.27 -11.55 -0.13
C ILE A 28 7.87 -12.88 0.36
N ASP A 29 9.01 -13.29 -0.19
CA ASP A 29 9.64 -14.59 0.09
C ASP A 29 10.56 -14.57 1.33
N ALA A 30 10.95 -13.38 1.81
CA ALA A 30 11.87 -13.22 2.93
C ALA A 30 11.36 -13.80 4.25
N ALA A 31 12.30 -14.30 5.06
CA ALA A 31 12.08 -14.57 6.47
C ALA A 31 12.03 -13.26 7.28
N ASP A 32 11.39 -13.27 8.45
CA ASP A 32 11.10 -12.07 9.25
C ASP A 32 12.33 -11.19 9.54
N ASN A 33 13.51 -11.80 9.75
CA ASN A 33 14.76 -11.10 10.04
C ASN A 33 15.36 -10.35 8.83
N GLU A 34 14.82 -10.53 7.62
CA GLU A 34 15.34 -9.92 6.38
C GLU A 34 14.36 -8.91 5.75
N ILE A 35 13.13 -8.81 6.30
CA ILE A 35 12.03 -8.01 5.74
C ILE A 35 12.35 -6.51 5.79
N ALA A 36 12.92 -6.03 6.90
CA ALA A 36 13.18 -4.61 7.10
C ALA A 36 14.08 -4.00 6.01
N ALA A 37 15.12 -4.74 5.59
CA ALA A 37 16.04 -4.27 4.55
C ALA A 37 15.34 -4.13 3.19
N SER A 38 14.46 -5.08 2.85
CA SER A 38 13.67 -5.02 1.61
C SER A 38 12.62 -3.91 1.69
N ALA A 39 11.96 -3.73 2.85
CA ALA A 39 11.01 -2.65 3.08
C ALA A 39 11.63 -1.26 2.89
N LEU A 40 12.85 -1.06 3.39
CA LEU A 40 13.61 0.19 3.21
C LEU A 40 13.96 0.50 1.75
N LYS A 41 14.13 -0.52 0.91
CA LYS A 41 14.36 -0.31 -0.52
C LYS A 41 13.07 -0.01 -1.25
N ILE A 42 12.00 -0.75 -0.94
CA ILE A 42 10.66 -0.51 -1.50
C ILE A 42 10.20 0.91 -1.19
N SER A 43 10.38 1.40 0.04
CA SER A 43 9.95 2.75 0.42
C SER A 43 10.65 3.86 -0.34
N LYS A 44 11.88 3.65 -0.81
CA LYS A 44 12.61 4.61 -1.65
C LYS A 44 12.01 4.75 -3.05
N ALA A 45 11.43 3.67 -3.59
CA ALA A 45 10.74 3.70 -4.89
C ALA A 45 9.41 4.45 -4.84
N PHE A 46 8.86 4.76 -3.66
CA PHE A 46 7.64 5.56 -3.54
C PHE A 46 7.85 7.06 -3.81
N GLY A 47 9.08 7.51 -4.07
CA GLY A 47 9.36 8.90 -4.45
C GLY A 47 9.12 9.92 -3.33
N ARG A 48 8.89 9.47 -2.09
CA ARG A 48 8.58 10.36 -0.96
C ARG A 48 9.85 10.86 -0.29
N GLY A 49 9.90 12.17 0.00
CA GLY A 49 11.04 12.80 0.68
C GLY A 49 11.21 12.41 2.15
N ALA A 50 10.24 11.72 2.75
CA ALA A 50 10.30 11.22 4.11
C ALA A 50 11.11 9.92 4.21
N SER A 51 11.70 9.64 5.38
CA SER A 51 12.43 8.39 5.62
C SER A 51 11.53 7.34 6.28
N PHE A 52 11.52 6.12 5.74
CA PHE A 52 10.82 4.98 6.34
C PHE A 52 11.59 4.34 7.50
N GLU A 53 12.87 4.69 7.70
CA GLU A 53 13.75 4.05 8.69
C GLU A 53 13.20 4.12 10.12
N ILE A 54 12.49 5.19 10.46
CA ILE A 54 11.88 5.38 11.78
C ILE A 54 10.90 4.26 12.15
N TYR A 55 10.26 3.60 11.17
CA TYR A 55 9.29 2.52 11.39
C TYR A 55 9.93 1.14 11.53
N THR A 56 11.25 1.03 11.30
CA THR A 56 11.99 -0.22 11.51
C THR A 56 12.29 -0.47 12.99
N ASP A 57 12.33 0.60 13.79
CA ASP A 57 12.43 0.51 15.24
C ASP A 57 11.04 0.29 15.86
N LYS A 58 10.78 -0.95 16.28
CA LYS A 58 9.51 -1.36 16.91
C LYS A 58 9.26 -0.68 18.26
N THR A 59 10.27 -0.05 18.87
CA THR A 59 10.08 0.71 20.11
C THR A 59 9.47 2.09 19.86
N ASN A 60 9.50 2.58 18.62
CA ASN A 60 8.96 3.88 18.24
C ASN A 60 7.47 3.81 17.88
N VAL A 61 6.66 3.44 18.87
CA VAL A 61 5.21 3.27 18.73
C VAL A 61 4.51 4.57 18.33
N ASP A 62 5.00 5.72 18.79
CA ASP A 62 4.41 7.02 18.47
C ASP A 62 4.59 7.40 17.00
N ALA A 63 5.76 7.11 16.40
CA ALA A 63 5.96 7.33 14.97
C ALA A 63 4.97 6.52 14.14
N GLU A 64 4.78 5.25 14.49
CA GLU A 64 3.83 4.37 13.82
C GLU A 64 2.39 4.86 13.93
N LYS A 65 1.94 5.26 15.14
CA LYS A 65 0.61 5.85 15.34
C LYS A 65 0.41 7.12 14.52
N ASN A 66 1.40 8.01 14.50
CA ASN A 66 1.36 9.23 13.70
C ASN A 66 1.25 8.92 12.20
N LEU A 67 1.95 7.89 11.72
CA LEU A 67 1.82 7.44 10.34
C LEU A 67 0.41 6.95 10.03
N ILE A 68 -0.16 6.09 10.89
CA ILE A 68 -1.53 5.57 10.71
C ILE A 68 -2.55 6.72 10.72
N GLU A 69 -2.38 7.72 11.58
CA GLU A 69 -3.26 8.90 11.59
C GLU A 69 -3.14 9.75 10.31
N SER A 70 -1.92 10.00 9.84
CA SER A 70 -1.70 10.74 8.59
C SER A 70 -2.28 9.99 7.39
N PHE A 71 -2.07 8.67 7.34
CA PHE A 71 -2.70 7.79 6.38
C PHE A 71 -4.23 7.92 6.43
N ARG A 72 -4.85 7.76 7.61
CA ARG A 72 -6.30 7.88 7.82
C ARG A 72 -6.82 9.18 7.25
N LYS A 73 -6.22 10.31 7.61
CA LYS A 73 -6.64 11.65 7.16
C LYS A 73 -6.57 11.76 5.64
N ASN A 74 -5.46 11.36 5.03
CA ASN A 74 -5.24 11.51 3.59
C ASN A 74 -6.13 10.59 2.77
N ILE A 75 -6.22 9.30 3.12
CA ILE A 75 -7.03 8.34 2.36
C ILE A 75 -8.52 8.65 2.48
N GLN A 76 -8.98 9.13 3.65
CA GLN A 76 -10.37 9.60 3.80
C GLN A 76 -10.65 10.82 2.94
N LEU A 77 -9.73 11.78 2.92
CA LEU A 77 -9.88 12.97 2.10
C LEU A 77 -9.95 12.60 0.61
N LEU A 78 -9.12 11.65 0.18
CA LEU A 78 -9.10 11.13 -1.19
C LEU A 78 -10.46 10.51 -1.55
N VAL A 79 -10.97 9.60 -0.72
CA VAL A 79 -12.28 8.96 -0.92
C VAL A 79 -13.41 10.00 -0.90
N GLN A 80 -13.44 10.90 0.08
CA GLN A 80 -14.47 11.94 0.19
C GLN A 80 -14.52 12.84 -1.04
N LYS A 81 -13.36 13.22 -1.59
CA LYS A 81 -13.25 14.06 -2.80
C LYS A 81 -13.53 13.31 -4.09
N THR A 82 -13.53 11.98 -4.07
CA THR A 82 -13.84 11.16 -5.24
C THR A 82 -15.31 11.32 -5.56
N TRP A 83 -15.61 11.79 -6.77
CA TRP A 83 -16.97 11.83 -7.27
C TRP A 83 -17.39 10.43 -7.68
N VAL A 84 -18.57 10.00 -7.24
CA VAL A 84 -19.12 8.68 -7.53
C VAL A 84 -20.55 8.83 -8.04
N GLU A 85 -21.01 7.85 -8.82
CA GLU A 85 -22.41 7.78 -9.22
C GLU A 85 -23.27 7.42 -8.00
N LYS A 86 -24.58 7.69 -8.08
CA LYS A 86 -25.51 7.45 -6.95
C LYS A 86 -25.47 5.99 -6.46
N ASP A 87 -25.27 5.05 -7.36
CA ASP A 87 -25.25 3.61 -7.04
C ASP A 87 -23.97 3.19 -6.29
N ASP A 88 -22.93 4.04 -6.28
CA ASP A 88 -21.64 3.79 -5.64
C ASP A 88 -21.46 4.57 -4.31
N GLU A 89 -22.42 5.41 -3.91
CA GLU A 89 -22.36 6.19 -2.66
C GLU A 89 -22.31 5.28 -1.41
N GLU A 90 -23.04 4.15 -1.42
CA GLU A 90 -22.99 3.18 -0.32
C GLU A 90 -21.60 2.53 -0.19
N CYS A 91 -20.96 2.20 -1.34
CA CYS A 91 -19.60 1.67 -1.36
C CYS A 91 -18.58 2.68 -0.82
N LYS A 92 -18.77 3.97 -1.15
CA LYS A 92 -17.94 5.06 -0.64
C LYS A 92 -18.09 5.22 0.88
N GLU A 93 -19.31 5.17 1.41
CA GLU A 93 -19.56 5.23 2.86
C GLU A 93 -18.98 4.02 3.60
N ASP A 94 -19.16 2.81 3.08
CA ASP A 94 -18.57 1.58 3.63
C ASP A 94 -17.03 1.64 3.63
N THR A 95 -16.44 2.11 2.53
CA THR A 95 -14.98 2.28 2.43
C THR A 95 -14.46 3.23 3.51
N LEU A 96 -15.14 4.37 3.72
CA LEU A 96 -14.79 5.33 4.79
C LEU A 96 -14.92 4.70 6.18
N TYR A 97 -15.96 3.92 6.42
CA TYR A 97 -16.17 3.21 7.68
C TYR A 97 -15.05 2.20 7.93
N ARG A 98 -14.72 1.36 6.95
CA ARG A 98 -13.66 0.35 7.04
C ARG A 98 -12.28 0.95 7.24
N ILE A 99 -11.97 2.08 6.61
CA ILE A 99 -10.75 2.85 6.88
C ILE A 99 -10.66 3.23 8.37
N ASN A 100 -11.74 3.75 8.95
CA ASN A 100 -11.78 4.13 10.36
C ASN A 100 -11.53 2.92 11.26
N CYS A 101 -12.25 1.82 11.04
CA CYS A 101 -12.13 0.61 11.82
C CYS A 101 -10.72 0.01 11.76
N LEU A 102 -10.11 -0.05 10.56
CA LEU A 102 -8.74 -0.52 10.39
C LEU A 102 -7.77 0.33 11.22
N CYS A 103 -7.82 1.66 11.06
CA CYS A 103 -6.88 2.55 11.73
C CYS A 103 -7.05 2.52 13.26
N GLU A 104 -8.30 2.49 13.74
CA GLU A 104 -8.59 2.37 15.17
C GLU A 104 -8.07 1.05 15.74
N LYS A 105 -8.33 -0.07 15.06
CA LYS A 105 -7.82 -1.39 15.46
C LYS A 105 -6.29 -1.39 15.57
N LEU A 106 -5.57 -0.84 14.58
CA LEU A 106 -4.11 -0.81 14.61
C LEU A 106 -3.54 0.14 15.68
N ILE A 107 -4.20 1.27 15.97
CA ILE A 107 -3.75 2.23 16.98
C ILE A 107 -4.04 1.74 18.41
N SER A 108 -5.20 1.13 18.64
CA SER A 108 -5.67 0.76 19.98
C SER A 108 -5.29 -0.67 20.39
N SER A 109 -4.82 -1.49 19.46
CA SER A 109 -4.53 -2.89 19.75
C SER A 109 -3.25 -3.03 20.59
N GLU A 110 -3.40 -3.59 21.79
CA GLU A 110 -2.30 -4.18 22.54
C GLU A 110 -2.02 -5.64 22.09
N HIS A 111 -2.82 -6.16 21.16
CA HIS A 111 -2.70 -7.52 20.64
C HIS A 111 -1.52 -7.64 19.67
N SER A 112 -0.68 -8.65 19.89
CA SER A 112 0.53 -8.90 19.10
C SER A 112 0.28 -9.44 17.69
N ALA A 113 -0.97 -9.62 17.26
CA ALA A 113 -1.34 -10.16 15.95
C ALA A 113 -2.19 -9.19 15.11
N ALA A 114 -2.26 -7.91 15.50
CA ALA A 114 -3.18 -6.94 14.93
C ALA A 114 -2.96 -6.74 13.42
N TYR A 115 -1.71 -6.69 12.97
CA TYR A 115 -1.41 -6.48 11.56
C TYR A 115 -1.75 -7.69 10.71
N LYS A 116 -1.41 -8.90 11.18
CA LYS A 116 -1.74 -10.14 10.49
C LYS A 116 -3.24 -10.30 10.33
N GLU A 117 -4.01 -10.06 11.38
CA GLU A 117 -5.47 -10.17 11.36
C GLU A 117 -6.14 -9.11 10.49
N SER A 118 -5.48 -7.98 10.24
CA SER A 118 -5.99 -6.87 9.45
C SER A 118 -5.38 -6.78 8.06
N PHE A 119 -4.50 -7.72 7.69
CA PHE A 119 -3.77 -7.67 6.44
C PHE A 119 -4.70 -7.71 5.23
N GLU A 120 -5.60 -8.70 5.17
CA GLU A 120 -6.56 -8.84 4.08
C GLU A 120 -7.46 -7.62 3.97
N ASP A 121 -8.03 -7.17 5.09
CA ASP A 121 -8.88 -5.98 5.15
C ASP A 121 -8.14 -4.72 4.68
N CYS A 122 -6.87 -4.56 5.06
CA CYS A 122 -6.06 -3.41 4.67
C CYS A 122 -5.90 -3.35 3.16
N PHE A 123 -5.52 -4.45 2.51
CA PHE A 123 -5.32 -4.47 1.05
C PHE A 123 -6.65 -4.47 0.29
N ALA A 124 -7.73 -5.03 0.85
CA ALA A 124 -9.07 -4.90 0.29
C ALA A 124 -9.53 -3.43 0.28
N ILE A 125 -9.34 -2.69 1.38
CA ILE A 125 -9.64 -1.24 1.43
C ILE A 125 -8.85 -0.49 0.35
N LEU A 126 -7.56 -0.79 0.17
CA LEU A 126 -6.76 -0.14 -0.88
C LEU A 126 -7.29 -0.42 -2.28
N HIS A 127 -7.75 -1.66 -2.54
CA HIS A 127 -8.41 -2.02 -3.79
C HIS A 127 -9.73 -1.25 -3.98
N ASP A 128 -10.55 -1.12 -2.95
CA ASP A 128 -11.81 -0.39 -3.01
C ASP A 128 -11.58 1.10 -3.28
N VAL A 129 -10.60 1.71 -2.61
CA VAL A 129 -10.22 3.12 -2.84
C VAL A 129 -9.78 3.35 -4.29
N VAL A 130 -8.95 2.47 -4.84
CA VAL A 130 -8.51 2.59 -6.23
C VAL A 130 -9.67 2.32 -7.21
N THR A 131 -10.58 1.42 -6.87
CA THR A 131 -11.81 1.17 -7.65
C THR A 131 -12.73 2.39 -7.66
N LEU A 132 -12.89 3.09 -6.53
CA LEU A 132 -13.65 4.35 -6.50
C LEU A 132 -13.02 5.43 -7.39
N LEU A 133 -11.68 5.50 -7.44
CA LEU A 133 -10.95 6.51 -8.22
C LEU A 133 -11.00 6.27 -9.74
N PHE A 134 -10.98 5.01 -10.16
CA PHE A 134 -10.78 4.63 -11.57
C PHE A 134 -11.90 3.75 -12.15
N GLY A 135 -12.90 3.39 -11.36
CA GLY A 135 -14.02 2.55 -11.74
C GLY A 135 -13.60 1.16 -12.23
N ASP A 136 -14.35 0.62 -13.19
CA ASP A 136 -14.11 -0.71 -13.76
C ASP A 136 -12.77 -0.85 -14.50
N LEU A 137 -12.08 0.26 -14.79
CA LEU A 137 -10.76 0.22 -15.43
C LEU A 137 -9.77 -0.61 -14.59
N VAL A 138 -9.90 -0.58 -13.27
CA VAL A 138 -9.05 -1.31 -12.31
C VAL A 138 -9.07 -2.83 -12.54
N LYS A 139 -10.16 -3.35 -13.09
CA LYS A 139 -10.36 -4.79 -13.35
C LYS A 139 -9.68 -5.26 -14.63
N THR A 140 -9.13 -4.34 -15.44
CA THR A 140 -8.46 -4.67 -16.70
C THR A 140 -7.01 -5.08 -16.47
N ASP A 141 -6.53 -6.05 -17.25
CA ASP A 141 -5.12 -6.48 -17.18
C ASP A 141 -4.14 -5.34 -17.52
N SER A 142 -4.60 -4.32 -18.25
CA SER A 142 -3.82 -3.13 -18.62
C SER A 142 -3.78 -2.04 -17.56
N PHE A 143 -4.47 -2.18 -16.43
CA PHE A 143 -4.58 -1.07 -15.48
C PHE A 143 -3.25 -0.72 -14.81
N VAL A 144 -2.38 -1.70 -14.56
CA VAL A 144 -1.03 -1.43 -14.04
C VAL A 144 -0.26 -0.54 -15.01
N GLU A 145 -0.31 -0.83 -16.32
CA GLU A 145 0.29 0.00 -17.35
C GLU A 145 -0.30 1.40 -17.41
N TYR A 146 -1.62 1.49 -17.32
CA TYR A 146 -2.31 2.77 -17.25
C TYR A 146 -1.88 3.60 -16.03
N ALA A 147 -1.77 2.99 -14.85
CA ALA A 147 -1.39 3.67 -13.61
C ALA A 147 0.01 4.28 -13.72
N PHE A 148 0.99 3.52 -14.22
CA PHE A 148 2.35 4.01 -14.47
C PHE A 148 2.42 5.16 -15.47
N ARG A 149 1.55 5.18 -16.49
CA ARG A 149 1.50 6.27 -17.49
C ARG A 149 0.96 7.58 -16.93
N ILE A 150 0.10 7.53 -15.92
CA ILE A 150 -0.46 8.73 -15.27
C ILE A 150 0.53 9.29 -14.27
N ASP A 151 0.99 8.42 -13.38
CA ASP A 151 1.86 8.77 -12.27
C ASP A 151 2.71 7.53 -11.95
N PRO A 152 4.02 7.55 -12.26
CA PRO A 152 4.90 6.40 -12.02
C PRO A 152 4.96 5.95 -10.55
N ASP A 153 4.85 6.88 -9.60
CA ASP A 153 4.88 6.56 -8.16
C ASP A 153 3.58 5.85 -7.76
N PHE A 154 2.44 6.32 -8.28
CA PHE A 154 1.15 5.63 -8.12
C PHE A 154 1.14 4.26 -8.81
N GLY A 155 1.67 4.16 -10.03
CA GLY A 155 1.82 2.88 -10.73
C GLY A 155 2.63 1.87 -9.94
N PHE A 156 3.74 2.30 -9.34
CA PHE A 156 4.56 1.45 -8.47
C PHE A 156 3.82 1.04 -7.21
N PHE A 157 3.12 1.97 -6.55
CA PHE A 157 2.27 1.67 -5.41
C PHE A 157 1.17 0.66 -5.75
N TRP A 158 0.49 0.83 -6.89
CA TRP A 158 -0.55 -0.08 -7.31
C TRP A 158 0.00 -1.47 -7.62
N TYR A 159 1.13 -1.54 -8.32
CA TYR A 159 1.84 -2.80 -8.53
C TYR A 159 2.14 -3.48 -7.18
N TYR A 160 2.69 -2.74 -6.21
CA TYR A 160 2.92 -3.24 -4.86
C TYR A 160 1.64 -3.82 -4.21
N VAL A 161 0.53 -3.08 -4.21
CA VAL A 161 -0.76 -3.54 -3.66
C VAL A 161 -1.21 -4.85 -4.30
N THR A 162 -1.18 -4.94 -5.64
CA THR A 162 -1.62 -6.14 -6.37
C THR A 162 -0.72 -7.36 -6.17
N ARG A 163 0.56 -7.16 -5.85
CA ARG A 163 1.49 -8.25 -5.52
C ARG A 163 1.23 -8.77 -4.12
N LEU A 164 1.02 -7.88 -3.15
CA LEU A 164 0.85 -8.24 -1.75
C LEU A 164 -0.54 -8.82 -1.45
N SER A 165 -1.59 -8.40 -2.17
CA SER A 165 -2.94 -8.97 -2.01
C SER A 165 -3.05 -10.45 -2.41
N LYS A 166 -2.02 -11.01 -3.06
CA LYS A 166 -1.94 -12.43 -3.46
C LYS A 166 -1.18 -13.30 -2.45
N VAL A 167 -0.72 -12.72 -1.33
CA VAL A 167 0.02 -13.46 -0.30
C VAL A 167 -0.97 -14.13 0.65
N GLU A 168 -1.04 -15.46 0.61
CA GLU A 168 -1.98 -16.25 1.44
C GLU A 168 -1.50 -16.46 2.88
N ILE A 169 -0.19 -16.58 3.09
CA ILE A 169 0.41 -16.85 4.41
C ILE A 169 1.34 -15.72 4.78
N ILE A 170 1.01 -15.00 5.84
CA ILE A 170 1.77 -13.85 6.31
C ILE A 170 2.04 -13.94 7.81
N SER A 171 3.28 -13.62 8.21
CA SER A 171 3.66 -13.42 9.61
C SER A 171 3.18 -12.05 10.07
N GLU A 172 3.10 -11.83 11.40
CA GLU A 172 2.79 -10.50 11.94
C GLU A 172 3.79 -9.45 11.47
N GLU A 173 5.08 -9.78 11.49
CA GLU A 173 6.13 -8.85 11.11
C GLU A 173 6.04 -8.43 9.64
N LYS A 174 5.79 -9.40 8.74
CA LYS A 174 5.58 -9.12 7.33
C LYS A 174 4.32 -8.31 7.10
N ALA A 175 3.22 -8.65 7.77
CA ALA A 175 1.96 -7.91 7.66
C ALA A 175 2.13 -6.46 8.13
N ARG A 176 2.86 -6.25 9.23
CA ARG A 176 3.19 -4.91 9.74
C ARG A 176 3.95 -4.10 8.70
N TYR A 177 5.08 -4.59 8.20
CA TYR A 177 5.83 -3.86 7.19
C TYR A 177 5.03 -3.64 5.91
N ALA A 178 4.22 -4.62 5.51
CA ALA A 178 3.43 -4.51 4.30
C ALA A 178 2.38 -3.40 4.39
N SER A 179 1.65 -3.34 5.50
CA SER A 179 0.66 -2.30 5.77
C SER A 179 1.31 -0.94 5.97
N LEU A 180 2.41 -0.85 6.72
CA LEU A 180 3.12 0.41 6.96
C LEU A 180 3.70 1.01 5.68
N LEU A 181 4.19 0.19 4.75
CA LEU A 181 4.64 0.67 3.43
C LEU A 181 3.49 1.30 2.64
N ALA A 182 2.32 0.66 2.62
CA ALA A 182 1.15 1.21 1.94
C ALA A 182 0.66 2.52 2.60
N MET A 183 0.63 2.53 3.94
CA MET A 183 0.27 3.72 4.71
C MET A 183 1.28 4.85 4.50
N PHE A 184 2.57 4.54 4.43
CA PHE A 184 3.64 5.51 4.18
C PHE A 184 3.51 6.17 2.81
N PHE A 185 3.16 5.42 1.76
CA PHE A 185 2.88 6.00 0.46
C PHE A 185 1.73 7.01 0.54
N LEU A 186 0.58 6.60 1.06
CA LEU A 186 -0.65 7.41 1.08
C LEU A 186 -0.64 8.56 2.12
N ALA A 187 0.10 8.41 3.22
CA ALA A 187 0.34 9.49 4.17
C ALA A 187 1.17 10.64 3.58
N ASN A 188 1.86 10.39 2.46
CA ASN A 188 2.71 11.37 1.78
C ASN A 188 2.29 11.59 0.31
N PHE A 189 1.12 11.07 -0.10
CA PHE A 189 0.53 11.22 -1.44
C PHE A 189 -0.09 12.60 -1.63
#